data_AF-A0A849PR72-F1
#
_entry.id   AF-A0A849PR72-F1
#
_cell.length_a   1.000
_cell.length_b   1.000
_cell.length_c   1.000
_cell.angle_alpha   90.00
_cell.angle_beta   90.00
_cell.angle_gamma   90.00
#
_symmetry.space_group_name_H-M   'P 1'
#
loop_
_entity.id
_entity.type
_entity.pdbx_description
1 polymer ?
#
loop_
_entity_poly.entity_id
_entity_poly.type
_entity_poly.pdbx_seq_one_letter_code
_entity_poly.pdbx_strand_id
1 'polypeptide(L)'
;MDKYEKIIGLAKRRGFLWNSFELYGGTAGFYDYGPLGAMLKRRIEDIWRKMYVIEEGFYEIETPTIGIAAIFDASGHTRGFSDPMVVCSGCDHAFRADHLIEGIVETPDALPASEIKRLIDEHGIKCPQCGGVGTFGDVSSFNLMFKTTIGPGAERVGYLRPETAQGMFVNFENLFRFYREKLPFGVTQIGKAYRNEISPRQGVIRLREFTQAEAEIFINPTEKNHPRFSMIEDMVLRYYPAPHQRVSHPAHEDDGGIIELTARDAVDRAIVAHEFLAYHLVLTHLFLVRVGIDPACLRFRQHQPDEMAHYAVDCWDAEVLTDRFGWVEIVGIADRTD
;
A
#
# COMPACT_ATOMS: atom_id res chain seq x y z
N MET A 1 12.50 26.42 -7.73
CA MET A 1 12.64 24.96 -7.76
C MET A 1 12.71 24.47 -6.32
N ASP A 2 11.68 23.76 -5.87
CA ASP A 2 11.62 23.24 -4.51
C ASP A 2 12.66 22.10 -4.30
N LYS A 3 12.82 21.63 -3.06
CA LYS A 3 13.78 20.56 -2.74
C LYS A 3 13.46 19.27 -3.50
N TYR A 4 12.18 18.95 -3.64
CA TYR A 4 11.70 17.76 -4.36
C TYR A 4 12.12 17.79 -5.84
N GLU A 5 11.86 18.88 -6.56
CA GLU A 5 12.21 19.06 -7.96
C GLU A 5 13.73 18.98 -8.19
N LYS A 6 14.52 19.53 -7.25
CA LYS A 6 15.99 19.39 -7.29
C LYS A 6 16.42 17.92 -7.14
N ILE A 7 15.82 17.18 -6.22
CA ILE A 7 16.12 15.76 -5.99
C ILE A 7 15.70 14.91 -7.19
N ILE A 8 14.49 15.07 -7.71
CA ILE A 8 14.00 14.33 -8.89
C ILE A 8 14.86 14.67 -10.12
N GLY A 9 15.20 15.94 -10.32
CA GLY A 9 16.11 16.35 -11.39
C GLY A 9 17.50 15.72 -11.27
N LEU A 10 18.03 15.60 -10.05
CA LEU A 10 19.29 14.91 -9.80
C LEU A 10 19.18 13.40 -10.04
N ALA A 11 18.12 12.76 -9.53
CA ALA A 11 17.84 11.33 -9.71
C ALA A 11 17.76 10.96 -11.21
N LYS A 12 17.08 11.78 -12.01
CA LYS A 12 17.03 11.63 -13.46
C LYS A 12 18.41 11.74 -14.11
N ARG A 13 19.16 12.82 -13.83
CA ARG A 13 20.50 13.04 -14.41
C ARG A 13 21.54 12.00 -13.99
N ARG A 14 21.39 11.40 -12.80
CA ARG A 14 22.34 10.40 -12.27
C ARG A 14 21.93 8.96 -12.56
N GLY A 15 20.82 8.72 -13.25
CA GLY A 15 20.41 7.37 -13.63
C GLY A 15 19.81 6.56 -12.49
N PHE A 16 19.06 7.21 -11.60
CA PHE A 16 18.24 6.53 -10.59
C PHE A 16 16.84 6.23 -11.14
N LEU A 17 16.17 7.24 -11.67
CA LEU A 17 14.76 7.12 -12.04
C LEU A 17 14.44 7.97 -13.27
N TRP A 18 13.78 7.36 -14.25
CA TRP A 18 13.33 7.99 -15.49
C TRP A 18 11.84 7.72 -15.69
N ASN A 19 11.11 8.63 -16.33
CA ASN A 19 9.75 8.29 -16.73
C ASN A 19 9.83 7.24 -17.85
N SER A 20 8.97 6.24 -17.81
CA SER A 20 8.96 5.24 -18.88
C SER A 20 8.42 5.86 -20.17
N PHE A 21 8.93 5.35 -21.30
CA PHE A 21 8.47 5.71 -22.65
C PHE A 21 8.68 7.18 -23.05
N GLU A 22 9.64 7.90 -22.45
CA GLU A 22 9.87 9.34 -22.70
C GLU A 22 10.00 9.71 -24.19
N LEU A 23 10.67 8.88 -24.99
CA LEU A 23 10.82 9.10 -26.44
C LEU A 23 9.51 9.02 -27.22
N TYR A 24 8.47 8.41 -26.63
CA TYR A 24 7.14 8.21 -27.21
C TYR A 24 6.06 9.09 -26.55
N GLY A 25 6.47 10.11 -25.78
CA GLY A 25 5.56 11.01 -25.08
C GLY A 25 5.33 10.66 -23.60
N GLY A 26 5.83 9.50 -23.16
CA GLY A 26 5.72 9.03 -21.78
C GLY A 26 4.32 8.55 -21.39
N THR A 27 4.25 7.78 -20.31
CA THR A 27 2.98 7.35 -19.70
C THR A 27 3.04 7.50 -18.19
N ALA A 28 2.11 8.26 -17.61
CA ALA A 28 2.04 8.44 -16.16
C ALA A 28 1.83 7.10 -15.44
N GLY A 29 2.47 6.96 -14.26
CA GLY A 29 2.42 5.76 -13.43
C GLY A 29 3.43 4.68 -13.79
N PHE A 30 4.31 4.90 -14.77
CA PHE A 30 5.38 3.97 -15.14
C PHE A 30 6.75 4.65 -15.06
N TYR A 31 7.72 3.99 -14.44
CA TYR A 31 9.09 4.48 -14.32
C TYR A 31 10.12 3.40 -14.62
N ASP A 32 11.19 3.83 -15.26
CA ASP A 32 12.37 3.01 -15.51
C ASP A 32 13.41 3.32 -14.43
N TYR A 33 13.91 2.27 -13.77
CA TYR A 33 15.04 2.38 -12.86
C TYR A 33 16.33 2.34 -13.70
N GLY A 34 17.05 3.46 -13.75
CA GLY A 34 18.34 3.56 -14.45
C GLY A 34 19.46 2.75 -13.78
N PRO A 35 20.71 2.79 -14.27
CA PRO A 35 21.79 1.95 -13.77
C PRO A 35 22.03 2.01 -12.26
N LEU A 36 21.98 3.21 -11.66
CA LEU A 36 22.15 3.37 -10.21
C LEU A 36 20.88 3.03 -9.43
N GLY A 37 19.71 3.35 -9.99
CA GLY A 37 18.43 3.06 -9.34
C GLY A 37 18.12 1.57 -9.30
N ALA A 38 18.42 0.85 -10.37
CA ALA A 38 18.27 -0.60 -10.42
C ALA A 38 19.15 -1.29 -9.37
N MET A 39 20.39 -0.82 -9.20
CA MET A 39 21.29 -1.33 -8.17
C MET A 39 20.83 -0.97 -6.76
N LEU A 40 20.34 0.25 -6.53
CA LEU A 40 19.78 0.65 -5.24
C LEU A 40 18.56 -0.21 -4.88
N LYS A 41 17.63 -0.38 -5.81
CA LYS A 41 16.43 -1.20 -5.63
C LYS A 41 16.79 -2.65 -5.26
N ARG A 42 17.71 -3.27 -5.99
CA ARG A 42 18.18 -4.63 -5.69
C ARG A 42 18.80 -4.74 -4.30
N ARG A 43 19.58 -3.74 -3.87
CA ARG A 43 20.15 -3.73 -2.51
C ARG A 43 19.08 -3.64 -1.43
N ILE A 44 18.02 -2.86 -1.64
CA ILE A 44 16.88 -2.79 -0.72
C ILE A 44 16.20 -4.17 -0.63
N GLU A 45 15.97 -4.83 -1.76
CA GLU A 45 15.42 -6.19 -1.81
C GLU A 45 16.34 -7.22 -1.12
N ASP A 46 17.66 -7.12 -1.30
CA ASP A 46 18.62 -8.03 -0.67
C ASP A 46 18.64 -7.85 0.86
N ILE A 47 18.50 -6.61 1.36
CA ILE A 47 18.35 -6.33 2.80
C ILE A 47 17.04 -6.95 3.30
N TRP A 48 15.94 -6.78 2.55
CA TRP A 48 14.66 -7.38 2.91
C TRP A 48 14.74 -8.91 2.96
N ARG A 49 15.32 -9.56 1.94
CA ARG A 49 15.56 -11.01 1.92
C ARG A 49 16.41 -11.46 3.09
N LYS A 50 17.46 -10.71 3.41
CA LYS A 50 18.30 -11.04 4.57
C LYS A 50 17.46 -11.08 5.86
N MET A 51 16.59 -10.10 6.07
CA MET A 51 15.77 -10.06 7.28
C MET A 51 14.67 -11.14 7.25
N TYR A 52 13.83 -11.17 6.22
CA TYR A 52 12.65 -12.05 6.20
C TYR A 52 12.95 -13.49 5.78
N VAL A 53 13.85 -13.73 4.84
CA VAL A 53 14.15 -15.10 4.38
C VAL A 53 15.21 -15.74 5.27
N ILE A 54 16.29 -15.03 5.58
CA ILE A 54 17.44 -15.62 6.29
C ILE A 54 17.28 -15.54 7.81
N GLU A 55 16.99 -14.35 8.36
CA GLU A 55 16.93 -14.15 9.82
C GLU A 55 15.61 -14.66 10.43
N GLU A 56 14.47 -14.45 9.75
CA GLU A 56 13.18 -15.01 10.18
C GLU A 56 12.97 -16.47 9.74
N GLY A 57 13.75 -16.95 8.76
CA GLY A 57 13.65 -18.32 8.26
C GLY A 57 12.43 -18.59 7.38
N PHE A 58 11.80 -17.55 6.82
CA PHE A 58 10.71 -17.71 5.86
C PHE A 58 11.25 -18.19 4.51
N TYR A 59 10.38 -18.81 3.72
CA TYR A 59 10.74 -19.28 2.38
C TYR A 59 10.12 -18.37 1.31
N GLU A 60 10.93 -17.97 0.34
CA GLU A 60 10.50 -17.17 -0.80
C GLU A 60 9.93 -18.07 -1.90
N ILE A 61 8.79 -17.67 -2.48
CA ILE A 61 8.22 -18.29 -3.68
C ILE A 61 8.04 -17.27 -4.79
N GLU A 62 7.89 -17.77 -6.01
CA GLU A 62 7.57 -16.96 -7.19
C GLU A 62 6.31 -17.52 -7.86
N THR A 63 5.30 -16.67 -8.05
CA THR A 63 4.07 -17.03 -8.77
C THR A 63 3.90 -16.15 -10.02
N PRO A 64 3.12 -16.60 -11.02
CA PRO A 64 2.80 -15.77 -12.19
C PRO A 64 2.18 -14.42 -11.81
N THR A 65 2.43 -13.42 -12.66
CA THR A 65 1.81 -12.09 -12.54
C THR A 65 0.41 -12.03 -13.14
N ILE A 66 0.06 -12.97 -14.02
CA ILE A 66 -1.28 -13.12 -14.59
C ILE A 66 -2.04 -14.17 -13.78
N GLY A 67 -3.19 -13.80 -13.23
CA GLY A 67 -4.13 -14.71 -12.58
C GLY A 67 -5.42 -14.89 -13.37
N ILE A 68 -6.10 -16.02 -13.17
CA ILE A 68 -7.44 -16.25 -13.70
C ILE A 68 -8.48 -15.46 -12.90
N ALA A 69 -9.56 -15.01 -13.54
CA ALA A 69 -10.61 -14.21 -12.91
C ALA A 69 -11.13 -14.79 -11.58
N ALA A 70 -11.32 -16.12 -11.51
CA ALA A 70 -11.87 -16.80 -10.34
C ALA A 70 -11.10 -16.54 -9.02
N ILE A 71 -9.77 -16.35 -9.09
CA ILE A 71 -8.94 -16.02 -7.92
C ILE A 71 -9.31 -14.63 -7.38
N PHE A 72 -9.49 -13.67 -8.29
CA PHE A 72 -9.81 -12.28 -7.95
C PHE A 72 -11.29 -12.08 -7.61
N ASP A 73 -12.18 -12.92 -8.14
CA ASP A 73 -13.57 -13.01 -7.71
C ASP A 73 -13.68 -13.54 -6.28
N ALA A 74 -12.94 -14.61 -5.96
CA ALA A 74 -12.93 -15.21 -4.64
C ALA A 74 -12.37 -14.27 -3.56
N SER A 75 -11.27 -13.58 -3.86
CA SER A 75 -10.68 -12.58 -2.96
C SER A 75 -11.45 -11.25 -2.90
N GLY A 76 -12.46 -11.07 -3.76
CA GLY A 76 -13.30 -9.88 -3.80
C GLY A 76 -12.73 -8.70 -4.61
N HIS A 77 -11.51 -8.82 -5.16
CA HIS A 77 -10.88 -7.76 -5.94
C HIS A 77 -11.69 -7.33 -7.17
N THR A 78 -12.40 -8.25 -7.84
CA THR A 78 -13.23 -7.86 -9.00
C THR A 78 -14.42 -6.97 -8.62
N ARG A 79 -14.87 -7.01 -7.36
CA ARG A 79 -16.01 -6.24 -6.85
C ARG A 79 -15.61 -5.02 -6.01
N GLY A 80 -14.56 -5.14 -5.20
CA GLY A 80 -14.14 -4.11 -4.24
C GLY A 80 -12.94 -3.27 -4.68
N PHE A 81 -12.21 -3.68 -5.72
CA PHE A 81 -10.99 -2.98 -6.16
C PHE A 81 -11.32 -1.94 -7.24
N SER A 82 -12.13 -0.95 -6.87
CA SER A 82 -12.57 0.10 -7.79
C SER A 82 -12.55 1.48 -7.16
N ASP A 83 -12.17 2.48 -7.96
CA ASP A 83 -12.21 3.89 -7.58
C ASP A 83 -13.40 4.61 -8.23
N PRO A 84 -13.94 5.67 -7.59
CA PRO A 84 -14.92 6.55 -8.21
C PRO A 84 -14.24 7.39 -9.29
N MET A 85 -14.76 7.36 -10.52
CA MET A 85 -14.18 8.00 -11.70
C MET A 85 -15.19 8.94 -12.38
N VAL A 86 -14.71 10.11 -12.77
CA VAL A 86 -15.42 11.03 -13.67
C VAL A 86 -14.55 11.37 -14.88
N VAL A 87 -15.19 11.64 -16.02
CA VAL A 87 -14.51 12.08 -17.25
C VAL A 87 -14.99 13.48 -17.61
N CYS A 88 -14.04 14.36 -17.94
CA CYS A 88 -14.36 15.72 -18.37
C CYS A 88 -14.82 15.73 -19.84
N SER A 89 -16.03 16.25 -20.11
CA SER A 89 -16.62 16.32 -21.45
C SER A 89 -15.87 17.22 -22.44
N GLY A 90 -14.95 18.07 -21.96
CA GLY A 90 -14.20 19.00 -22.80
C GLY A 90 -12.81 18.53 -23.21
N CYS A 91 -12.22 17.54 -22.52
CA CYS A 91 -10.86 17.06 -22.80
C CYS A 91 -10.68 15.55 -22.67
N ASP A 92 -11.75 14.81 -22.38
CA ASP A 92 -11.79 13.36 -22.19
C ASP A 92 -10.84 12.81 -21.12
N HIS A 93 -10.26 13.68 -20.30
CA HIS A 93 -9.40 13.28 -19.19
C HIS A 93 -10.23 12.69 -18.06
N ALA A 94 -9.82 11.53 -17.57
CA ALA A 94 -10.41 10.85 -16.44
C ALA A 94 -9.75 11.29 -15.12
N PHE A 95 -10.57 11.49 -14.10
CA PHE A 95 -10.14 11.87 -12.76
C PHE A 95 -10.74 10.92 -11.73
N ARG A 96 -9.96 10.64 -10.68
CA ARG A 96 -10.49 10.15 -9.42
C ARG A 96 -11.44 11.21 -8.85
N ALA A 97 -12.70 10.85 -8.68
CA ALA A 97 -13.76 11.81 -8.36
C ALA A 97 -13.68 12.29 -6.91
N ASP A 98 -13.29 11.42 -6.00
CA ASP A 98 -13.01 11.73 -4.60
C ASP A 98 -11.85 12.71 -4.43
N HIS A 99 -10.79 12.57 -5.24
CA HIS A 99 -9.68 13.53 -5.24
C HIS A 99 -10.08 14.95 -5.67
N LEU A 100 -11.18 15.11 -6.42
CA LEU A 100 -11.64 16.44 -6.84
C LEU A 100 -12.25 17.22 -5.68
N ILE A 101 -12.74 16.52 -4.64
CA ILE A 101 -13.37 17.09 -3.46
C ILE A 101 -12.46 17.04 -2.21
N GLU A 102 -11.19 16.67 -2.38
CA GLU A 102 -10.16 16.77 -1.33
C GLU A 102 -10.09 18.21 -0.78
N GLY A 103 -10.21 18.35 0.54
CA GLY A 103 -10.24 19.65 1.22
C GLY A 103 -11.62 20.32 1.30
N ILE A 104 -12.66 19.72 0.71
CA ILE A 104 -14.06 20.12 0.93
C ILE A 104 -14.67 19.31 2.07
N VAL A 105 -14.35 18.02 2.13
CA VAL A 105 -14.78 17.07 3.16
C VAL A 105 -13.56 16.39 3.77
N GLU A 106 -13.68 15.94 5.02
CA GLU A 106 -12.58 15.28 5.73
C GLU A 106 -12.22 13.91 5.14
N THR A 107 -13.22 13.10 4.75
CA THR A 107 -13.03 11.75 4.18
C THR A 107 -13.76 11.58 2.83
N PRO A 108 -13.19 12.08 1.73
CA PRO A 108 -13.78 11.99 0.38
C PRO A 108 -14.06 10.57 -0.14
N ASP A 109 -13.19 9.63 0.21
CA ASP A 109 -13.12 8.25 -0.29
C ASP A 109 -14.20 7.33 0.30
N ALA A 110 -14.76 7.70 1.46
CA ALA A 110 -15.86 7.00 2.09
C ALA A 110 -17.26 7.40 1.54
N LEU A 111 -17.34 8.40 0.65
CA LEU A 111 -18.61 8.93 0.17
C LEU A 111 -19.19 8.10 -1.00
N PRO A 112 -20.53 7.92 -1.05
CA PRO A 112 -21.16 7.28 -2.20
C PRO A 112 -21.04 8.15 -3.46
N ALA A 113 -20.98 7.51 -4.64
CA ALA A 113 -20.81 8.17 -5.94
C ALA A 113 -21.79 9.34 -6.19
N SER A 114 -23.05 9.20 -5.75
CA SER A 114 -24.06 10.25 -5.86
C SER A 114 -23.74 11.50 -5.04
N GLU A 115 -23.14 11.32 -3.86
CA GLU A 115 -22.78 12.41 -2.97
C GLU A 115 -21.53 13.14 -3.49
N ILE A 116 -20.53 12.38 -3.97
CA ILE A 116 -19.36 12.95 -4.64
C ILE A 116 -19.81 13.81 -5.83
N LYS A 117 -20.74 13.31 -6.65
CA LYS A 117 -21.29 14.06 -7.78
C LYS A 117 -21.97 15.35 -7.32
N ARG A 118 -22.81 15.27 -6.28
CA ARG A 118 -23.50 16.44 -5.71
C ARG A 118 -22.49 17.51 -5.25
N LEU A 119 -21.45 17.10 -4.52
CA LEU A 119 -20.41 18.01 -4.02
C LEU A 119 -19.63 18.68 -5.15
N ILE A 120 -19.27 17.93 -6.21
CA ILE A 120 -18.61 18.45 -7.42
C ILE A 120 -19.46 19.57 -8.06
N ASP A 121 -20.77 19.35 -8.17
CA ASP A 121 -21.69 20.28 -8.81
C ASP A 121 -21.99 21.50 -7.93
N GLU A 122 -22.27 21.30 -6.64
CA GLU A 122 -22.58 22.36 -5.66
C GLU A 122 -21.41 23.34 -5.49
N HIS A 123 -20.18 22.83 -5.46
CA HIS A 123 -18.97 23.65 -5.32
C HIS A 123 -18.43 24.16 -6.67
N GLY A 124 -19.10 23.81 -7.78
CA GLY A 124 -18.72 24.27 -9.12
C GLY A 124 -17.29 23.88 -9.51
N ILE A 125 -16.86 22.67 -9.15
CA ILE A 125 -15.47 22.22 -9.31
C ILE A 125 -15.14 22.16 -10.80
N LYS A 126 -14.13 22.93 -11.21
CA LYS A 126 -13.70 23.02 -12.59
C LYS A 126 -12.66 21.94 -12.90
N CYS A 127 -12.67 21.46 -14.13
CA CYS A 127 -11.64 20.54 -14.61
C CYS A 127 -10.25 21.18 -14.48
N PRO A 128 -9.32 20.59 -13.70
CA PRO A 128 -8.00 21.16 -13.48
C PRO A 128 -7.11 21.07 -14.73
N GLN A 129 -7.44 20.17 -15.67
CA GLN A 129 -6.66 19.97 -16.88
C GLN A 129 -6.97 21.00 -17.98
N CYS A 130 -8.26 21.28 -18.21
CA CYS A 130 -8.68 22.23 -19.26
C CYS A 130 -9.18 23.58 -18.71
N GLY A 131 -9.10 23.80 -17.39
CA GLY A 131 -9.55 25.05 -16.76
C GLY A 131 -11.08 25.24 -16.74
N GLY A 132 -11.84 24.15 -16.87
CA GLY A 132 -13.31 24.19 -16.86
C GLY A 132 -13.97 24.44 -18.22
N VAL A 133 -13.29 24.16 -19.33
CA VAL A 133 -13.88 24.17 -20.69
C VAL A 133 -15.01 23.14 -20.81
N GLY A 134 -14.90 22.02 -20.12
CA GLY A 134 -15.93 20.98 -20.03
C GLY A 134 -16.46 20.80 -18.61
N THR A 135 -17.51 19.99 -18.51
CA THR A 135 -18.17 19.59 -17.27
C THR A 135 -17.85 18.13 -16.92
N PHE A 136 -18.05 17.76 -15.66
CA PHE A 136 -17.96 16.35 -15.24
C PHE A 136 -19.31 15.67 -15.38
N GLY A 137 -19.32 14.48 -16.01
CA GLY A 137 -20.49 13.61 -16.07
C GLY A 137 -20.78 12.93 -14.72
N ASP A 138 -21.53 11.83 -14.77
CA ASP A 138 -21.81 11.01 -13.59
C ASP A 138 -20.55 10.30 -13.08
N VAL A 139 -20.51 10.07 -11.76
CA VAL A 139 -19.45 9.29 -11.11
C VAL A 139 -19.71 7.81 -11.36
N SER A 140 -18.74 7.13 -11.96
CA SER A 140 -18.78 5.69 -12.27
C SER A 140 -17.76 4.92 -11.45
N SER A 141 -17.98 3.64 -11.20
CA SER A 141 -16.99 2.75 -10.57
C SER A 141 -16.03 2.22 -11.63
N PHE A 142 -14.73 2.41 -11.42
CA PHE A 142 -13.68 1.96 -12.33
C PHE A 142 -12.81 0.90 -11.65
N ASN A 143 -12.80 -0.32 -12.19
CA ASN A 143 -11.97 -1.40 -11.65
C ASN A 143 -10.47 -1.13 -11.91
N LEU A 144 -9.68 -1.16 -10.85
CA LEU A 144 -8.25 -0.85 -10.88
C LEU A 144 -7.38 -2.04 -11.32
N MET A 145 -7.93 -3.21 -11.65
CA MET A 145 -7.13 -4.31 -12.18
C MET A 145 -6.95 -4.19 -13.69
N PHE A 146 -5.73 -4.44 -14.17
CA PHE A 146 -5.49 -4.58 -15.61
C PHE A 146 -6.06 -5.90 -16.10
N LYS A 147 -7.16 -5.83 -16.85
CA LYS A 147 -7.82 -6.97 -17.48
C LYS A 147 -7.06 -7.43 -18.74
N THR A 148 -6.95 -8.74 -18.92
CA THR A 148 -6.36 -9.39 -20.10
C THR A 148 -7.14 -10.66 -20.47
N THR A 149 -6.72 -11.33 -21.55
CA THR A 149 -7.27 -12.61 -22.00
C THR A 149 -6.17 -13.67 -22.05
N ILE A 150 -6.50 -14.88 -21.57
CA ILE A 150 -5.57 -16.01 -21.50
C ILE A 150 -5.91 -17.01 -22.62
N GLY A 151 -4.95 -17.21 -23.52
CA GLY A 151 -5.05 -18.14 -24.65
C GLY A 151 -5.74 -17.54 -25.89
N PRO A 152 -5.46 -18.07 -27.09
CA PRO A 152 -6.11 -17.61 -28.32
C PRO A 152 -7.53 -18.17 -28.46
N GLY A 153 -8.50 -17.33 -28.88
CA GLY A 153 -9.84 -17.76 -29.29
C GLY A 153 -10.88 -17.78 -28.17
N ALA A 154 -10.97 -18.88 -27.39
CA ALA A 154 -11.89 -18.98 -26.26
C ALA A 154 -11.32 -18.23 -25.05
N GLU A 155 -11.45 -16.92 -25.08
CA GLU A 155 -10.82 -15.97 -24.15
C GLU A 155 -11.26 -16.23 -22.70
N ARG A 156 -10.39 -16.85 -21.90
CA ARG A 156 -10.55 -16.83 -20.45
C ARG A 156 -10.12 -15.46 -19.95
N VAL A 157 -10.99 -14.79 -19.23
CA VAL A 157 -10.64 -13.51 -18.59
C VAL A 157 -9.55 -13.76 -17.55
N GLY A 158 -8.49 -12.97 -17.65
CA GLY A 158 -7.42 -12.91 -16.66
C GLY A 158 -7.18 -11.48 -16.22
N TYR A 159 -6.40 -11.32 -15.17
CA TYR A 159 -5.96 -10.01 -14.68
C TYR A 159 -4.47 -10.06 -14.35
N LEU A 160 -3.80 -8.93 -14.52
CA LEU A 160 -2.51 -8.72 -13.86
C LEU A 160 -2.79 -8.54 -12.36
N ARG A 161 -2.04 -9.26 -11.52
CA ARG A 161 -2.28 -9.29 -10.07
C ARG A 161 -2.10 -7.89 -9.43
N PRO A 162 -3.04 -7.44 -8.58
CA PRO A 162 -2.93 -6.16 -7.86
C PRO A 162 -2.06 -6.22 -6.60
N GLU A 163 -1.73 -7.44 -6.16
CA GLU A 163 -0.89 -7.79 -5.01
C GLU A 163 -0.21 -9.15 -5.27
N THR A 164 0.76 -9.55 -4.45
CA THR A 164 1.45 -10.86 -4.57
C THR A 164 0.88 -11.93 -3.65
N ALA A 165 0.14 -11.54 -2.60
CA ALA A 165 -0.45 -12.37 -1.56
C ALA A 165 -1.26 -13.57 -2.09
N GLN A 166 -2.13 -13.33 -3.08
CA GLN A 166 -2.99 -14.37 -3.67
C GLN A 166 -2.21 -15.59 -4.18
N GLY A 167 -0.99 -15.38 -4.68
CA GLY A 167 -0.13 -16.49 -5.11
C GLY A 167 0.29 -17.40 -3.96
N MET A 168 0.52 -16.85 -2.77
CA MET A 168 0.85 -17.60 -1.57
C MET A 168 -0.38 -18.33 -1.02
N PHE A 169 -1.55 -17.68 -1.01
CA PHE A 169 -2.80 -18.29 -0.54
C PHE A 169 -3.23 -19.50 -1.40
N VAL A 170 -3.20 -19.37 -2.72
CA VAL A 170 -3.56 -20.47 -3.63
C VAL A 170 -2.62 -21.68 -3.48
N ASN A 171 -1.38 -21.45 -3.04
CA ASN A 171 -0.40 -22.50 -2.79
C ASN A 171 -0.36 -23.00 -1.34
N PHE A 172 -1.28 -22.56 -0.47
CA PHE A 172 -1.24 -22.85 0.96
C PHE A 172 -1.07 -24.35 1.27
N GLU A 173 -1.83 -25.25 0.63
CA GLU A 173 -1.70 -26.69 0.91
C GLU A 173 -0.28 -27.23 0.61
N ASN A 174 0.34 -26.79 -0.48
CA ASN A 174 1.69 -27.20 -0.85
C ASN A 174 2.72 -26.63 0.13
N LEU A 175 2.54 -25.36 0.52
CA LEU A 175 3.38 -24.66 1.49
C LEU A 175 3.27 -25.32 2.87
N PHE A 176 2.06 -25.60 3.33
CA PHE A 176 1.82 -26.25 4.61
C PHE A 176 2.49 -27.63 4.68
N ARG A 177 2.37 -28.45 3.62
CA ARG A 177 3.08 -29.72 3.51
C ARG A 177 4.60 -29.55 3.49
N PHE A 178 5.11 -28.54 2.78
CA PHE A 178 6.54 -28.21 2.76
C PHE A 178 7.07 -27.88 4.17
N TYR A 179 6.28 -27.14 4.95
CA TYR A 179 6.52 -26.86 6.36
C TYR A 179 6.18 -28.02 7.31
N ARG A 180 5.94 -29.21 6.77
CA ARG A 180 5.64 -30.44 7.52
C ARG A 180 4.41 -30.31 8.41
N GLU A 181 3.43 -29.56 7.94
CA GLU A 181 2.12 -29.37 8.57
C GLU A 181 2.23 -28.74 9.97
N LYS A 182 3.18 -27.80 10.13
CA LYS A 182 3.41 -27.07 11.39
C LYS A 182 3.21 -25.58 11.23
N LEU A 183 2.55 -24.99 12.20
CA LEU A 183 2.42 -23.55 12.41
C LEU A 183 3.30 -23.12 13.61
N PRO A 184 3.75 -21.85 13.67
CA PRO A 184 3.64 -20.84 12.61
C PRO A 184 4.64 -21.08 11.47
N PHE A 185 4.35 -20.57 10.27
CA PHE A 185 5.34 -20.45 9.20
C PHE A 185 5.09 -19.21 8.36
N GLY A 186 6.16 -18.63 7.79
CA GLY A 186 6.07 -17.46 6.92
C GLY A 186 6.44 -17.79 5.48
N VAL A 187 5.75 -17.17 4.53
CA VAL A 187 6.05 -17.29 3.10
C VAL A 187 6.23 -15.89 2.56
N THR A 188 7.23 -15.72 1.70
CA THR A 188 7.57 -14.40 1.16
C THR A 188 7.49 -14.41 -0.35
N GLN A 189 7.21 -13.25 -0.93
CA GLN A 189 7.29 -13.06 -2.37
C GLN A 189 7.69 -11.62 -2.69
N ILE A 190 8.75 -11.46 -3.51
CA ILE A 190 9.12 -10.19 -4.11
C ILE A 190 8.76 -10.24 -5.60
N GLY A 191 7.88 -9.34 -6.04
CA GLY A 191 7.48 -9.35 -7.44
C GLY A 191 6.66 -8.15 -7.87
N LYS A 192 6.31 -8.14 -9.17
CA LYS A 192 5.51 -7.07 -9.76
C LYS A 192 4.04 -7.18 -9.35
N ALA A 193 3.42 -6.03 -9.12
CA ALA A 193 1.99 -5.85 -8.94
C ALA A 193 1.53 -4.63 -9.76
N TYR A 194 0.25 -4.63 -10.10
CA TYR A 194 -0.30 -3.70 -11.07
C TYR A 194 -1.61 -3.11 -10.58
N ARG A 195 -1.71 -1.79 -10.57
CA ARG A 195 -2.93 -1.06 -10.20
C ARG A 195 -3.19 -0.02 -11.28
N ASN A 196 -4.27 -0.14 -12.03
CA ASN A 196 -4.64 0.75 -13.12
C ASN A 196 -5.17 2.10 -12.59
N GLU A 197 -4.34 2.79 -11.80
CA GLU A 197 -4.63 4.06 -11.17
C GLU A 197 -5.13 5.08 -12.21
N ILE A 198 -6.27 5.70 -11.93
CA ILE A 198 -6.95 6.62 -12.87
C ILE A 198 -6.07 7.84 -13.16
N SER A 199 -5.46 8.43 -12.13
CA SER A 199 -4.62 9.61 -12.27
C SER A 199 -3.34 9.49 -11.41
N PRO A 200 -2.32 8.75 -11.87
CA PRO A 200 -1.05 8.62 -11.14
C PRO A 200 -0.39 9.99 -10.94
N ARG A 201 -0.13 10.36 -9.68
CA ARG A 201 0.50 11.64 -9.29
C ARG A 201 1.63 11.37 -8.29
N GLN A 202 2.40 12.41 -7.95
CA GLN A 202 3.41 12.39 -6.87
C GLN A 202 4.62 11.46 -7.11
N GLY A 203 5.05 11.29 -8.36
CA GLY A 203 6.30 10.57 -8.65
C GLY A 203 6.14 9.06 -8.52
N VAL A 204 6.98 8.44 -7.70
CA VAL A 204 6.99 6.98 -7.45
C VAL A 204 6.05 6.52 -6.33
N ILE A 205 5.30 7.44 -5.73
CA ILE A 205 4.36 7.14 -4.64
C ILE A 205 3.10 6.46 -5.20
N ARG A 206 2.55 6.94 -6.32
CA ARG A 206 1.41 6.31 -6.99
C ARG A 206 1.80 5.83 -8.38
N LEU A 207 1.87 4.50 -8.54
CA LEU A 207 2.33 3.81 -9.74
C LEU A 207 1.28 2.85 -10.28
N ARG A 208 1.37 2.57 -11.58
CA ARG A 208 0.56 1.54 -12.24
C ARG A 208 1.21 0.17 -12.25
N GLU A 209 2.54 0.15 -12.22
CA GLU A 209 3.35 -1.04 -12.05
C GLU A 209 4.43 -0.75 -11.00
N PHE A 210 4.52 -1.59 -9.98
CA PHE A 210 5.52 -1.47 -8.94
C PHE A 210 5.94 -2.85 -8.43
N THR A 211 7.04 -2.90 -7.68
CA THR A 211 7.47 -4.12 -6.99
C THR A 211 7.01 -4.06 -5.55
N GLN A 212 6.35 -5.11 -5.10
CA GLN A 212 6.06 -5.34 -3.68
C GLN A 212 6.95 -6.46 -3.15
N ALA A 213 7.24 -6.40 -1.86
CA ALA A 213 7.78 -7.50 -1.08
C ALA A 213 6.76 -7.78 0.02
N GLU A 214 6.05 -8.90 -0.10
CA GLU A 214 5.01 -9.30 0.86
C GLU A 214 5.45 -10.56 1.61
N ALA A 215 5.05 -10.63 2.87
CA ALA A 215 5.26 -11.78 3.74
C ALA A 215 3.92 -12.20 4.34
N GLU A 216 3.49 -13.42 4.09
CA GLU A 216 2.29 -14.01 4.67
C GLU A 216 2.71 -14.97 5.79
N ILE A 217 2.32 -14.65 7.03
CA ILE A 217 2.68 -15.42 8.22
C ILE A 217 1.45 -16.16 8.69
N PHE A 218 1.44 -17.47 8.46
CA PHE A 218 0.36 -18.34 8.88
C PHE A 218 0.58 -18.78 10.32
N ILE A 219 -0.38 -18.48 11.18
CA ILE A 219 -0.33 -18.77 12.62
C ILE A 219 -1.57 -19.55 13.05
N ASN A 220 -1.49 -20.19 14.21
CA ASN A 220 -2.68 -20.76 14.84
C ASN A 220 -3.53 -19.60 15.43
N PRO A 221 -4.82 -19.45 15.07
CA PRO A 221 -5.64 -18.34 15.51
C PRO A 221 -5.82 -18.26 17.05
N THR A 222 -5.63 -19.37 17.76
CA THR A 222 -5.71 -19.41 19.23
C THR A 222 -4.38 -19.20 19.94
N GLU A 223 -3.26 -19.11 19.19
CA GLU A 223 -1.90 -19.00 19.75
C GLU A 223 -1.17 -17.81 19.10
N LYS A 224 -1.51 -16.60 19.55
CA LYS A 224 -0.98 -15.34 19.01
C LYS A 224 0.24 -14.78 19.76
N ASN A 225 0.94 -15.60 20.52
CA ASN A 225 2.21 -15.25 21.19
C ASN A 225 3.40 -15.57 20.29
N HIS A 226 4.30 -14.61 20.08
CA HIS A 226 5.42 -14.79 19.14
C HIS A 226 6.64 -15.39 19.87
N PRO A 227 7.23 -16.52 19.41
CA PRO A 227 8.28 -17.22 20.14
C PRO A 227 9.55 -16.40 20.45
N ARG A 228 9.81 -15.35 19.67
CA ARG A 228 10.96 -14.44 19.83
C ARG A 228 10.56 -13.04 20.30
N PHE A 229 9.34 -12.83 20.78
CA PHE A 229 8.87 -11.51 21.18
C PHE A 229 9.74 -10.88 22.28
N SER A 230 10.17 -11.68 23.26
CA SER A 230 11.05 -11.22 24.35
C SER A 230 12.39 -10.65 23.88
N MET A 231 12.85 -10.97 22.66
CA MET A 231 14.09 -10.40 22.13
C MET A 231 13.93 -8.94 21.68
N ILE A 232 12.68 -8.50 21.45
CA ILE A 232 12.37 -7.18 20.89
C ILE A 232 11.36 -6.41 21.74
N GLU A 233 10.98 -6.93 22.91
CA GLU A 233 9.86 -6.42 23.70
C GLU A 233 10.12 -5.00 24.25
N ASP A 234 11.38 -4.63 24.45
CA ASP A 234 11.82 -3.30 24.90
C ASP A 234 11.99 -2.28 23.77
N MET A 235 11.81 -2.69 22.50
CA MET A 235 11.94 -1.77 21.36
C MET A 235 10.83 -0.72 21.39
N VAL A 236 11.22 0.55 21.38
CA VAL A 236 10.29 1.69 21.38
C VAL A 236 9.90 2.05 19.94
N LEU A 237 8.60 2.19 19.69
CA LEU A 237 8.06 2.66 18.42
C LEU A 237 7.10 3.83 18.63
N ARG A 238 6.90 4.60 17.56
CA ARG A 238 5.93 5.69 17.48
C ARG A 238 4.63 5.16 16.89
N TYR A 239 3.61 5.03 17.74
CA TYR A 239 2.29 4.55 17.36
C TYR A 239 1.32 5.72 17.20
N TYR A 240 0.39 5.61 16.25
CA TYR A 240 -0.73 6.52 16.07
C TYR A 240 -2.06 5.72 16.06
N PRO A 241 -2.55 5.31 17.25
CA PRO A 241 -3.70 4.42 17.39
C PRO A 241 -4.99 5.05 16.89
N ALA A 242 -5.94 4.24 16.41
CA ALA A 242 -7.18 4.72 15.81
C ALA A 242 -7.98 5.70 16.71
N PRO A 243 -8.12 5.47 18.04
CA PRO A 243 -8.82 6.41 18.92
C PRO A 243 -8.18 7.80 19.01
N HIS A 244 -6.85 7.89 18.81
CA HIS A 244 -6.12 9.16 18.92
C HIS A 244 -6.27 10.03 17.67
N GLN A 245 -6.71 9.46 16.54
CA GLN A 245 -6.84 10.19 15.28
C GLN A 245 -8.12 11.02 15.20
N ARG A 246 -9.12 10.70 16.03
CA ARG A 246 -10.45 11.35 16.04
C ARG A 246 -10.54 12.59 16.93
N VAL A 247 -9.48 12.92 17.69
CA VAL A 247 -9.54 14.00 18.68
C VAL A 247 -8.58 15.12 18.33
N SER A 248 -9.13 16.28 17.97
CA SER A 248 -8.46 17.57 18.19
C SER A 248 -8.47 17.85 19.69
N HIS A 249 -7.63 17.13 20.44
CA HIS A 249 -7.58 17.25 21.91
C HIS A 249 -6.67 18.43 22.29
N PRO A 250 -7.13 19.39 23.11
CA PRO A 250 -6.34 20.54 23.54
C PRO A 250 -5.17 20.21 24.50
N ALA A 251 -4.84 18.93 24.71
CA ALA A 251 -3.71 18.47 25.50
C ALA A 251 -2.59 17.83 24.64
N HIS A 252 -2.75 17.83 23.31
CA HIS A 252 -1.87 17.15 22.35
C HIS A 252 -1.32 18.10 21.27
N GLU A 253 -1.17 19.38 21.61
CA GLU A 253 -0.78 20.44 20.67
C GLU A 253 0.65 20.30 20.10
N ASP A 254 1.50 19.42 20.66
CA ASP A 254 2.90 19.31 20.22
C ASP A 254 3.23 18.11 19.30
N ASP A 255 2.47 17.00 19.28
CA ASP A 255 2.77 15.83 18.40
C ASP A 255 1.54 15.07 17.83
N GLY A 256 0.34 15.68 17.91
CA GLY A 256 -0.82 15.24 17.11
C GLY A 256 -1.41 13.85 17.41
N GLY A 257 -1.24 13.32 18.63
CA GLY A 257 -1.82 12.04 19.06
C GLY A 257 -0.91 10.82 18.91
N ILE A 258 0.34 11.02 18.46
CA ILE A 258 1.38 9.99 18.42
C ILE A 258 1.82 9.66 19.85
N ILE A 259 2.04 8.39 20.14
CA ILE A 259 2.56 7.89 21.42
C ILE A 259 3.80 7.02 21.22
N GLU A 260 4.75 7.11 22.13
CA GLU A 260 5.93 6.25 22.16
C GLU A 260 5.78 5.19 23.25
N LEU A 261 5.85 3.92 22.86
CA LEU A 261 5.73 2.79 23.76
C LEU A 261 6.72 1.70 23.35
N THR A 262 7.15 0.91 24.33
CA THR A 262 7.81 -0.36 24.05
C THR A 262 6.82 -1.32 23.37
N ALA A 263 7.32 -2.27 22.58
CA ALA A 263 6.49 -3.30 21.99
C ALA A 263 5.69 -4.09 23.06
N ARG A 264 6.31 -4.37 24.22
CA ARG A 264 5.64 -4.97 25.39
C ARG A 264 4.48 -4.12 25.87
N ASP A 265 4.72 -2.84 26.15
CA ASP A 265 3.69 -1.94 26.65
C ASP A 265 2.53 -1.77 25.65
N ALA A 266 2.83 -1.77 24.35
CA ALA A 266 1.81 -1.68 23.31
C ALA A 266 0.87 -2.91 23.31
N VAL A 267 1.40 -4.11 23.56
CA VAL A 267 0.60 -5.34 23.67
C VAL A 267 -0.14 -5.40 25.02
N ASP A 268 0.54 -5.11 26.13
CA ASP A 268 -0.04 -5.20 27.48
C ASP A 268 -1.20 -4.21 27.68
N ARG A 269 -1.13 -3.05 27.01
CA ARG A 269 -2.19 -2.03 27.00
C ARG A 269 -3.26 -2.27 25.94
N ALA A 270 -3.20 -3.38 25.21
CA ALA A 270 -4.10 -3.72 24.10
C ALA A 270 -4.20 -2.64 23.02
N ILE A 271 -3.12 -1.89 22.79
CA ILE A 271 -3.01 -0.95 21.67
C ILE A 271 -2.74 -1.74 20.40
N VAL A 272 -1.78 -2.67 20.46
CA VAL A 272 -1.52 -3.65 19.39
C VAL A 272 -2.12 -4.98 19.82
N ALA A 273 -2.88 -5.62 18.93
CA ALA A 273 -3.74 -6.75 19.29
C ALA A 273 -3.03 -7.95 19.94
N HIS A 274 -1.80 -8.27 19.52
CA HIS A 274 -1.04 -9.42 20.03
C HIS A 274 0.45 -9.38 19.64
N GLU A 275 1.25 -10.29 20.21
CA GLU A 275 2.70 -10.32 20.06
C GLU A 275 3.18 -10.56 18.62
N PHE A 276 2.49 -11.40 17.82
CA PHE A 276 2.83 -11.56 16.40
C PHE A 276 2.76 -10.25 15.62
N LEU A 277 1.71 -9.45 15.84
CA LEU A 277 1.55 -8.18 15.15
C LEU A 277 2.63 -7.20 15.61
N ALA A 278 2.80 -7.04 16.92
CA ALA A 278 3.83 -6.17 17.50
C ALA A 278 5.25 -6.55 17.02
N TYR A 279 5.58 -7.84 16.95
CA TYR A 279 6.85 -8.32 16.43
C TYR A 279 7.10 -7.86 14.99
N HIS A 280 6.09 -7.95 14.12
CA HIS A 280 6.23 -7.55 12.72
C HIS A 280 6.24 -6.02 12.54
N LEU A 281 5.64 -5.25 13.46
CA LEU A 281 5.84 -3.79 13.51
C LEU A 281 7.30 -3.45 13.84
N VAL A 282 7.91 -4.15 14.80
CA VAL A 282 9.33 -3.97 15.12
C VAL A 282 10.23 -4.41 13.97
N LEU A 283 9.98 -5.58 13.37
CA LEU A 283 10.76 -6.06 12.23
C LEU A 283 10.70 -5.07 11.06
N THR A 284 9.53 -4.52 10.79
CA THR A 284 9.33 -3.47 9.76
C THR A 284 10.08 -2.19 10.12
N HIS A 285 10.00 -1.73 11.37
CA HIS A 285 10.79 -0.58 11.84
C HIS A 285 12.28 -0.79 11.60
N LEU A 286 12.82 -1.94 12.04
CA LEU A 286 14.23 -2.28 11.86
C LEU A 286 14.62 -2.31 10.38
N PHE A 287 13.77 -2.86 9.52
CA PHE A 287 14.01 -2.88 8.08
C PHE A 287 14.07 -1.47 7.49
N LEU A 288 13.08 -0.63 7.80
CA LEU A 288 12.99 0.73 7.28
C LEU A 288 14.18 1.60 7.72
N VAL A 289 14.56 1.51 9.00
CA VAL A 289 15.76 2.18 9.51
C VAL A 289 17.02 1.65 8.84
N ARG A 290 17.11 0.33 8.62
CA ARG A 290 18.27 -0.31 7.96
C ARG A 290 18.46 0.15 6.51
N VAL A 291 17.38 0.42 5.78
CA VAL A 291 17.44 0.95 4.40
C VAL A 291 17.60 2.47 4.33
N GLY A 292 17.62 3.15 5.48
CA GLY A 292 18.00 4.56 5.61
C GLY A 292 16.85 5.53 5.89
N ILE A 293 15.68 5.04 6.30
CA ILE A 293 14.60 5.91 6.81
C ILE A 293 15.00 6.44 8.19
N ASP A 294 14.84 7.75 8.40
CA ASP A 294 15.04 8.38 9.69
C ASP A 294 13.92 7.94 10.66
N PRO A 295 14.24 7.32 11.81
CA PRO A 295 13.24 6.95 12.81
C PRO A 295 12.36 8.12 13.27
N ALA A 296 12.89 9.35 13.29
CA ALA A 296 12.14 10.54 13.69
C ALA A 296 11.05 10.93 12.67
N CYS A 297 11.12 10.41 11.45
CA CYS A 297 10.13 10.59 10.39
C CYS A 297 9.28 9.35 10.17
N LEU A 298 9.36 8.32 11.03
CA LEU A 298 8.62 7.07 10.91
C LEU A 298 7.58 6.95 12.03
N ARG A 299 6.37 6.52 11.69
CA ARG A 299 5.32 6.14 12.64
C ARG A 299 4.52 4.94 12.15
N PHE A 300 3.76 4.33 13.04
CA PHE A 300 2.81 3.27 12.74
C PHE A 300 1.39 3.76 12.99
N ARG A 301 0.60 3.98 11.93
CA ARG A 301 -0.80 4.42 12.02
C ARG A 301 -1.74 3.23 11.97
N GLN A 302 -2.62 3.10 12.95
CA GLN A 302 -3.66 2.08 12.93
C GLN A 302 -4.81 2.49 12.00
N HIS A 303 -5.39 1.57 11.24
CA HIS A 303 -6.59 1.85 10.44
C HIS A 303 -7.79 2.16 11.33
N GLN A 304 -8.66 3.06 10.89
CA GLN A 304 -9.97 3.23 11.51
C GLN A 304 -10.87 2.02 11.20
N PRO A 305 -11.88 1.71 12.04
CA PRO A 305 -12.82 0.63 11.76
C PRO A 305 -13.52 0.70 10.39
N ASP A 306 -13.72 1.90 9.87
CA ASP A 306 -14.33 2.19 8.57
C ASP A 306 -13.33 2.21 7.39
N GLU A 307 -12.02 2.20 7.66
CA GLU A 307 -10.94 2.14 6.65
C GLU A 307 -10.42 0.72 6.42
N MET A 308 -10.72 -0.22 7.33
CA MET A 308 -10.20 -1.59 7.25
C MET A 308 -10.61 -2.25 5.94
N ALA A 309 -9.64 -2.85 5.25
CA ALA A 309 -9.92 -3.73 4.13
C ALA A 309 -10.91 -4.82 4.58
N HIS A 310 -11.79 -5.28 3.67
CA HIS A 310 -12.88 -6.22 3.98
C HIS A 310 -12.44 -7.56 4.58
N TYR A 311 -11.13 -7.83 4.64
CA TYR A 311 -10.50 -9.04 5.15
C TYR A 311 -9.60 -8.81 6.37
N ALA A 312 -9.50 -7.61 6.96
CA ALA A 312 -8.57 -7.32 8.07
C ALA A 312 -9.31 -7.02 9.39
N VAL A 313 -8.74 -7.49 10.51
CA VAL A 313 -9.28 -7.28 11.88
C VAL A 313 -8.47 -6.26 12.68
N ASP A 314 -7.16 -6.17 12.43
CA ASP A 314 -6.30 -5.07 12.88
C ASP A 314 -5.30 -4.78 11.76
N CYS A 315 -5.05 -3.51 11.48
CA CYS A 315 -4.14 -3.10 10.40
C CYS A 315 -3.37 -1.86 10.80
N TRP A 316 -2.07 -1.89 10.54
CA TRP A 316 -1.13 -0.83 10.86
C TRP A 316 -0.29 -0.49 9.64
N ASP A 317 -0.22 0.79 9.34
CA ASP A 317 0.60 1.35 8.27
C ASP A 317 1.87 1.95 8.83
N ALA A 318 3.03 1.50 8.34
CA ALA A 318 4.27 2.22 8.52
C ALA A 318 4.27 3.43 7.57
N GLU A 319 4.15 4.63 8.14
CA GLU A 319 4.11 5.88 7.41
C GLU A 319 5.41 6.66 7.59
N VAL A 320 5.88 7.27 6.50
CA VAL A 320 7.05 8.15 6.52
C VAL A 320 6.65 9.59 6.20
N LEU A 321 7.10 10.52 7.05
CA LEU A 321 6.92 11.94 6.85
C LEU A 321 7.84 12.43 5.73
N THR A 322 7.23 13.01 4.69
CA THR A 322 7.91 13.61 3.55
C THR A 322 7.70 15.12 3.51
N ASP A 323 8.74 15.87 3.14
CA ASP A 323 8.69 17.35 3.10
C ASP A 323 7.55 17.91 2.22
N ARG A 324 7.18 17.18 1.15
CA ARG A 324 6.23 17.68 0.14
C ARG A 324 4.84 17.05 0.22
N PHE A 325 4.74 15.79 0.66
CA PHE A 325 3.48 15.03 0.61
C PHE A 325 2.95 14.67 1.99
N GLY A 326 3.61 15.12 3.07
CA GLY A 326 3.21 14.76 4.43
C GLY A 326 3.51 13.29 4.71
N TRP A 327 2.70 12.67 5.56
CA TRP A 327 2.79 11.25 5.92
C TRP A 327 2.32 10.38 4.75
N VAL A 328 3.18 9.44 4.34
CA VAL A 328 2.91 8.52 3.23
C VAL A 328 3.11 7.10 3.71
N GLU A 329 2.12 6.23 3.51
CA GLU A 329 2.23 4.80 3.73
C GLU A 329 3.31 4.19 2.82
N ILE A 330 4.18 3.37 3.40
CA ILE A 330 5.18 2.60 2.63
C ILE A 330 5.17 1.09 2.94
N VAL A 331 4.57 0.66 4.05
CA VAL A 331 4.37 -0.76 4.39
C VAL A 331 3.06 -0.91 5.16
N GLY A 332 2.14 -1.73 4.67
CA GLY A 332 0.97 -2.17 5.42
C GLY A 332 1.23 -3.48 6.17
N ILE A 333 0.79 -3.57 7.43
CA ILE A 333 0.87 -4.76 8.29
C ILE A 333 -0.55 -5.09 8.76
N ALA A 334 -1.15 -6.12 8.17
CA ALA A 334 -2.54 -6.49 8.42
C ALA A 334 -2.65 -7.88 9.07
N ASP A 335 -3.49 -7.99 10.10
CA ASP A 335 -4.02 -9.26 10.60
C ASP A 335 -5.31 -9.59 9.84
N ARG A 336 -5.24 -10.59 8.97
CA ARG A 336 -6.31 -10.94 8.01
C ARG A 336 -7.19 -12.12 8.45
N THR A 337 -6.95 -12.67 9.65
CA THR A 337 -7.67 -13.84 10.16
C THR A 337 -7.72 -15.00 9.14
N ASP A 338 -8.87 -15.67 8.97
CA ASP A 338 -9.05 -16.91 8.19
C ASP A 338 -9.91 -16.77 6.93
#